data_AF-A0A3B0X4V4-F1
#
_entry.id   AF-A0A3B0X4V4-F1
#
_cell.length_a   1.000
_cell.length_b   1.000
_cell.length_c   1.000
_cell.angle_alpha   90.00
_cell.angle_beta   90.00
_cell.angle_gamma   90.00
#
_symmetry.space_group_name_H-M   'P 1'
#
loop_
_entity.id
_entity.type
_entity.pdbx_description
1 polymer ?
#
loop_
_entity_poly.entity_id
_entity_poly.type
_entity_poly.pdbx_seq_one_letter_code
_entity_poly.pdbx_strand_id
1 'polypeptide(L)' 'MATLNISISDEMRAWIDSQVKSGRYANASDYMRDLIRNNQTETEVIQLALIEGELSGNSELSVLDIMRLEKKAK' A
#
# COMPACT_ATOMS: atom_id res chain seq x y z
N MET A 1 10.44 16.15 -16.68
CA MET A 1 9.17 15.76 -16.05
C MET A 1 8.24 15.28 -17.14
N ALA A 2 7.65 14.10 -17.00
CA ALA A 2 6.52 13.71 -17.85
C ALA A 2 5.27 14.48 -17.41
N THR A 3 4.50 15.01 -18.36
CA THR A 3 3.21 15.64 -18.11
C THR A 3 2.10 14.63 -18.39
N LEU A 4 1.14 14.53 -17.47
CA LEU A 4 -0.01 13.64 -17.59
C LEU A 4 -1.27 14.50 -17.48
N ASN A 5 -2.09 14.52 -18.53
CA ASN A 5 -3.42 15.13 -18.50
C ASN A 5 -4.44 14.03 -18.29
N ILE A 6 -5.25 14.16 -17.24
CA ILE A 6 -6.34 13.24 -16.92
C ILE A 6 -7.62 14.04 -16.68
N SER A 7 -8.74 13.47 -17.10
CA SER A 7 -10.06 13.93 -16.68
C SER A 7 -10.48 13.15 -15.43
N ILE A 8 -10.96 13.85 -14.42
CA ILE A 8 -11.45 13.30 -13.16
C ILE A 8 -12.82 13.89 -12.86
N SER A 9 -13.60 13.24 -12.00
CA SER A 9 -14.86 13.82 -11.53
C SER A 9 -14.63 15.06 -10.66
N ASP A 10 -15.65 15.91 -10.55
CA ASP A 10 -15.58 17.10 -9.70
C ASP A 10 -15.37 16.74 -8.22
N GLU A 11 -15.92 15.61 -7.77
CA GLU A 11 -15.73 15.07 -6.42
C GLU A 11 -14.25 14.74 -6.15
N MET A 12 -13.59 14.06 -7.10
CA MET A 12 -12.17 13.74 -6.99
C MET A 12 -11.32 15.01 -6.95
N ARG A 13 -11.68 16.01 -7.76
CA ARG A 13 -10.99 17.31 -7.74
C ARG A 13 -11.12 18.00 -6.39
N ALA A 14 -12.34 18.08 -5.85
CA ALA A 14 -12.59 18.69 -4.55
C ALA A 14 -11.82 17.98 -3.42
N TRP A 15 -11.72 16.65 -3.49
CA TRP A 15 -10.89 15.88 -2.57
C TRP A 15 -9.40 16.26 -2.66
N ILE A 16 -8.83 16.28 -3.87
CA ILE A 16 -7.42 16.66 -4.08
C ILE A 16 -7.16 18.08 -3.57
N ASP A 17 -8.05 19.02 -3.87
CA ASP A 17 -7.93 20.41 -3.40
C ASP A 17 -7.95 20.50 -1.87
N SER A 18 -8.72 19.65 -1.18
CA SER A 18 -8.71 19.58 0.30
C SER A 18 -7.36 19.11 0.84
N GLN A 19 -6.72 18.15 0.17
CA GLN A 19 -5.39 17.65 0.55
C GLN A 19 -4.31 18.72 0.35
N VAL A 20 -4.40 19.50 -0.72
CA VAL A 20 -3.50 20.65 -0.95
C VAL A 20 -3.73 21.75 0.11
N LYS A 21 -5.00 22.08 0.40
CA LYS A 21 -5.36 23.09 1.43
C LYS A 21 -4.90 22.71 2.84
N SER A 22 -4.74 21.42 3.13
CA SER A 22 -4.19 20.96 4.41
C SER A 22 -2.72 21.38 4.62
N GLY A 23 -2.04 21.84 3.56
CA GLY A 23 -0.62 22.21 3.58
C GLY A 23 0.34 21.03 3.42
N ARG A 24 -0.19 19.79 3.35
CA ARG A 24 0.62 18.58 3.15
C ARG A 24 1.23 18.47 1.75
N TYR A 25 0.57 19.04 0.73
CA TYR A 25 1.01 18.98 -0.66
C TYR A 25 0.99 20.37 -1.28
N ALA A 26 1.99 20.68 -2.12
CA ALA A 26 2.10 21.99 -2.75
C ALA A 26 1.08 22.19 -3.90
N ASN A 27 0.67 21.11 -4.56
CA ASN A 27 -0.31 21.13 -5.65
C ASN A 27 -0.88 19.72 -5.92
N ALA A 28 -1.87 19.65 -6.80
CA ALA A 28 -2.52 18.40 -7.19
C ALA A 28 -1.55 17.37 -7.78
N SER A 29 -0.57 17.80 -8.59
CA SER A 29 0.42 16.88 -9.17
C SER A 29 1.35 16.27 -8.12
N ASP A 30 1.63 17.00 -7.04
CA ASP A 30 2.42 16.50 -5.92
C ASP A 30 1.66 15.41 -5.16
N TYR A 31 0.39 15.68 -4.83
CA TYR A 31 -0.51 14.67 -4.25
C TYR A 31 -0.63 13.42 -5.12
N MET A 32 -0.81 13.59 -6.44
CA MET A 32 -0.91 12.46 -7.36
C MET A 32 0.37 11.62 -7.42
N ARG A 33 1.56 12.25 -7.39
CA ARG A 33 2.83 11.51 -7.38
C ARG A 33 2.99 10.71 -6.10
N ASP A 34 2.62 11.28 -4.96
CA ASP A 34 2.66 10.59 -3.68
C ASP A 34 1.70 9.41 -3.66
N LEU A 35 0.47 9.59 -4.17
CA LEU A 35 -0.52 8.52 -4.30
C LEU A 35 0.00 7.35 -5.16
N ILE A 36 0.62 7.64 -6.30
CA ILE A 36 1.20 6.61 -7.18
C ILE A 36 2.35 5.88 -6.48
N ARG A 37 3.24 6.60 -5.78
CA ARG A 37 4.34 5.99 -5.02
C ARG A 37 3.83 5.07 -3.92
N ASN A 38 2.88 5.54 -3.11
CA ASN A 38 2.32 4.73 -2.03
C ASN A 38 1.64 3.48 -2.58
N ASN A 39 0.92 3.58 -3.69
CA ASN A 39 0.31 2.43 -4.35
C ASN A 39 1.34 1.42 -4.87
N GLN A 40 2.46 1.90 -5.42
CA GLN A 40 3.58 1.03 -5.81
C GLN A 40 4.19 0.33 -4.60
N THR A 41 4.49 1.07 -3.52
CA THR A 41 5.10 0.51 -2.32
C THR A 41 4.20 -0.53 -1.64
N GLU A 42 2.90 -0.28 -1.52
CA GLU A 42 1.95 -1.27 -0.97
C GLU A 42 1.94 -2.56 -1.79
N THR A 43 1.97 -2.44 -3.11
CA THR A 43 2.00 -3.59 -4.02
C THR A 43 3.33 -4.35 -3.90
N GLU A 44 4.45 -3.64 -3.84
CA GLU A 44 5.79 -4.22 -3.68
C GLU A 44 5.94 -4.96 -2.35
N VAL A 45 5.43 -4.40 -1.25
CA VAL A 45 5.49 -5.05 0.07
C VAL A 45 4.72 -6.38 0.07
N ILE A 46 3.51 -6.40 -0.49
CA ILE A 46 2.72 -7.63 -0.60
C ILE A 46 3.43 -8.65 -1.50
N GLN A 47 3.99 -8.18 -2.61
CA GLN A 47 4.70 -9.05 -3.54
C GLN A 47 5.97 -9.66 -2.93
N LEU A 48 6.72 -8.89 -2.15
CA LEU A 48 7.88 -9.39 -1.40
C LEU A 48 7.47 -10.40 -0.33
N ALA A 49 6.41 -10.13 0.43
CA ALA A 49 5.89 -11.06 1.43
C ALA A 49 5.39 -12.38 0.80
N LEU A 50 4.79 -12.33 -0.39
CA LEU A 50 4.41 -13.51 -1.16
C LEU A 50 5.64 -14.32 -1.58
N ILE A 51 6.67 -13.67 -2.14
CA ILE A 51 7.92 -14.33 -2.53
C ILE A 51 8.60 -14.98 -1.32
N GLU A 52 8.65 -14.28 -0.18
CA GLU A 52 9.19 -14.84 1.07
C GLU A 52 8.40 -16.08 1.51
N GLY A 53 7.07 -16.02 1.46
CA GLY A 53 6.20 -17.16 1.75
C GLY A 53 6.42 -18.34 0.80
N GLU A 54 6.53 -18.10 -0.51
CA GLU A 54 6.80 -19.13 -1.51
C GLU A 54 8.16 -19.79 -1.31
N LEU A 55 9.20 -18.99 -0.99
CA LEU A 55 10.54 -19.49 -0.71
C LEU A 55 10.65 -20.22 0.63
N SER A 56 9.77 -19.92 1.60
CA SER A 56 9.74 -20.58 2.90
C SER A 56 9.28 -22.04 2.85
N GLY A 57 8.72 -22.47 1.72
CA GLY A 57 8.22 -23.83 1.52
C GLY A 57 6.88 -24.10 2.24
N ASN A 58 6.32 -25.28 2.01
CA ASN A 58 5.07 -25.66 2.65
C ASN A 58 5.29 -25.98 4.13
N SER A 59 4.52 -25.35 5.01
CA SER A 59 4.51 -25.70 6.42
C SER A 59 3.85 -27.06 6.63
N GLU A 60 4.53 -27.94 7.37
CA GLU A 60 3.96 -29.23 7.81
C GLU A 60 3.07 -29.08 9.05
N LEU A 61 2.99 -27.88 9.64
CA LEU A 61 2.23 -27.64 10.86
C LEU A 61 0.74 -27.48 10.55
N SER A 62 -0.10 -28.20 11.31
CA SER A 62 -1.53 -27.94 11.34
C SER A 62 -1.82 -26.61 12.03
N VAL A 63 -2.95 -26.00 11.69
CA VAL A 63 -3.48 -24.80 12.37
C VAL A 63 -3.50 -24.98 13.90
N LEU A 64 -3.84 -26.17 14.38
CA LEU A 64 -3.86 -26.50 15.82
C LEU A 64 -2.46 -26.57 16.45
N ASP A 65 -1.43 -26.88 15.67
CA ASP A 65 -0.04 -26.92 16.14
C ASP A 65 0.54 -25.51 16.22
N ILE A 66 0.26 -24.67 15.22
CA ILE A 66 0.64 -23.24 15.21
C ILE A 66 0.04 -22.53 16.43
N MET A 67 -1.26 -22.71 16.70
CA MET A 67 -1.92 -22.11 17.88
C MET A 67 -1.36 -22.61 19.21
N ARG A 68 -0.86 -23.85 19.28
CA ARG A 68 -0.24 -24.41 20.49
C ARG A 68 1.18 -23.88 20.71
N LEU A 69 1.94 -23.61 19.64
CA LEU A 69 3.27 -23.01 19.73
C LEU A 69 3.19 -21.58 20.28
N GLU A 70 2.26 -20.76 19.78
CA GLU A 70 2.03 -19.40 20.26
C GLU A 70 1.66 -19.35 21.75
N LYS A 71 0.82 -20.28 22.23
CA LYS A 71 0.44 -20.35 23.65
C LYS A 71 1.56 -20.82 24.58
N LYS A 72 2.59 -21.52 24.06
CA LYS A 72 3.75 -21.97 24.85
C LYS A 72 4.86 -20.94 24.93
N ALA A 73 4.93 -20.00 23.98
CA ALA A 73 5.94 -18.96 23.93
C ALA A 73 5.62 -17.74 24.81
N LYS A 74 4.49 -17.75 25.52
CA LYS A 74 3.98 -16.68 26.36
C LYS A 74 3.93 -17.11 27.82
#